data_AF-A0A7S2V5U8-F1
#
_entry.id   AF-A0A7S2V5U8-F1
#
_cell.length_a   1.000
_cell.length_b   1.000
_cell.length_c   1.000
_cell.angle_alpha   90.00
_cell.angle_beta   90.00
_cell.angle_gamma   90.00
#
_symmetry.space_group_name_H-M   'P 1'
#
loop_
_entity.id
_entity.type
_entity.pdbx_description
1 polymer ?
#
loop_
_entity_poly.entity_id
_entity_poly.type
_entity_poly.pdbx_seq_one_letter_code
_entity_poly.pdbx_strand_id
1 'polypeptide(L)'
;RVEEVIPMMDIGRKMFESISGTPWKNALTGAGFPNADEEALTPLFNYLEFCLKQVVLDNELGGLVGALNGEYISPGPGGDPIRNPDVLPTGKNMHALDPQSIPTKAAVDVAEVVCNRLIERMRQDNNGVYPESVAFTLWGTDNIKTYGESLAQVLALAGVRPIPDSLGRVNKLELIPLEELGRPRIDVVVSCSGVFRDLFINQMNLLDRGIKMAAEADEDPEMNFVRKHALEQAEEFGIDIREAATRVFSNAAGSYSANVGLAIENGGWEDESQLQDQFVTRKGFAFNADKPGMMDQQVDLFKSSLKKVDVTFQNLDSSEISLTDVSHYYDSDPTKVVQSLRDDKKKPGSFVADTTTANAQVRSLSETVRLDARTKLLNPKFYEGMLNSGYEGTREITKRLRNTMGWSATAGEVDNFIYEDANDTFIKDEEMRQRLMDTNPNAFRDMLTTFLEANGRGYWDTSDENLEMLQDLYQEVEDKIEGV
;
A
#
# COMPACT_ATOMS: atom_id res chain seq x y z
N ARG A 1 32.18 2.02 4.81
CA ARG A 1 32.64 0.81 4.11
C ARG A 1 32.73 -0.29 5.16
N VAL A 2 31.96 -1.37 5.02
CA VAL A 2 32.17 -2.56 5.85
C VAL A 2 33.52 -3.13 5.40
N GLU A 3 34.54 -3.02 6.25
CA GLU A 3 35.82 -3.66 5.98
C GLU A 3 35.61 -5.17 6.11
N GLU A 4 35.90 -5.90 5.03
CA GLU A 4 35.93 -7.35 5.03
C GLU A 4 36.86 -7.79 6.15
N VAL A 5 36.32 -8.48 7.17
CA VAL A 5 37.17 -9.15 8.15
C VAL A 5 37.80 -10.31 7.40
N ILE A 6 39.00 -10.07 6.86
CA ILE A 6 39.79 -11.04 6.12
C ILE A 6 39.78 -12.36 6.90
N PRO A 7 39.31 -13.49 6.31
CA PRO A 7 39.37 -14.78 6.97
C PRO A 7 40.84 -15.21 7.01
N MET A 8 41.56 -14.77 8.04
CA MET A 8 42.91 -15.23 8.31
C MET A 8 42.81 -16.72 8.67
N MET A 9 43.13 -17.59 7.70
CA MET A 9 43.25 -19.05 7.80
C MET A 9 42.17 -19.74 8.66
N ASP A 10 41.24 -20.41 7.98
CA ASP A 10 40.10 -21.21 8.48
C ASP A 10 40.39 -22.19 9.66
N ILE A 11 41.67 -22.47 9.94
CA ILE A 11 42.14 -23.31 11.05
C ILE A 11 42.39 -22.49 12.34
N GLY A 12 42.89 -21.25 12.22
CA GLY A 12 43.17 -20.37 13.35
C GLY A 12 41.90 -19.74 13.94
N ARG A 13 40.91 -19.40 13.09
CA ARG A 13 39.61 -18.87 13.51
C ARG A 13 38.83 -19.88 14.36
N LYS A 14 38.75 -21.14 13.94
CA LYS A 14 38.12 -22.22 14.72
C LYS A 14 38.79 -22.45 16.07
N MET A 15 40.12 -22.31 16.14
CA MET A 15 40.88 -22.46 17.38
C MET A 15 40.71 -21.24 18.33
N PHE A 16 40.52 -20.04 17.79
CA PHE A 16 40.27 -18.82 18.59
C PHE A 16 38.80 -18.71 19.04
N GLU A 17 37.83 -19.02 18.17
CA GLU A 17 36.39 -19.12 18.50
C GLU A 17 36.12 -20.20 19.56
N SER A 18 36.89 -21.30 19.52
CA SER A 18 36.90 -22.35 20.55
C SER A 18 37.34 -21.85 21.94
N ILE A 19 38.08 -20.75 22.04
CA ILE A 19 38.65 -20.24 23.30
C ILE A 19 37.90 -18.99 23.80
N SER A 20 37.36 -18.16 22.91
CA SER A 20 36.72 -16.87 23.25
C SER A 20 35.22 -16.78 22.96
N GLY A 21 34.60 -17.84 22.40
CA GLY A 21 33.21 -17.82 21.95
C GLY A 21 33.01 -17.02 20.65
N THR A 22 31.91 -17.26 19.93
CA THR A 22 31.60 -16.50 18.72
C THR A 22 31.40 -15.01 19.04
N PRO A 23 31.71 -14.07 18.12
CA PRO A 23 31.55 -12.64 18.36
C PRO A 23 30.13 -12.25 18.79
N TRP A 24 29.11 -12.89 18.22
CA TRP A 24 27.71 -12.64 18.58
C TRP A 24 27.34 -13.20 19.96
N LYS A 25 27.93 -14.32 20.41
CA LYS A 25 27.74 -14.83 21.77
C LYS A 25 28.30 -13.85 22.81
N ASN A 26 29.46 -13.27 22.53
CA ASN A 26 30.04 -12.23 23.39
C ASN A 26 29.16 -10.98 23.44
N ALA A 27 28.60 -10.56 22.30
CA ALA A 27 27.65 -9.45 22.24
C ALA A 27 26.35 -9.75 23.02
N LEU A 28 25.77 -10.94 22.87
CA LEU A 28 24.57 -11.37 23.60
C LEU A 28 24.83 -11.43 25.11
N THR A 29 25.98 -11.96 25.52
CA THR A 29 26.41 -11.97 26.93
C THR A 29 26.49 -10.55 27.48
N GLY A 30 27.10 -9.63 26.72
CA GLY A 30 27.17 -8.21 27.07
C GLY A 30 25.81 -7.50 27.12
N ALA A 31 24.84 -7.95 26.33
CA ALA A 31 23.47 -7.42 26.30
C ALA A 31 22.54 -8.04 27.36
N GLY A 32 23.06 -8.91 28.24
CA GLY A 32 22.28 -9.52 29.34
C GLY A 32 21.71 -10.90 29.03
N PHE A 33 22.16 -11.57 27.97
CA PHE A 33 21.72 -12.93 27.58
C PHE A 33 22.86 -13.96 27.67
N PRO A 34 23.43 -14.22 28.87
CA PRO A 34 24.59 -15.11 29.03
C PRO A 34 24.30 -16.59 28.76
N ASN A 35 23.02 -16.99 28.81
CA ASN A 35 22.57 -18.37 28.63
C ASN A 35 21.99 -18.62 27.23
N ALA A 36 22.34 -17.79 26.24
CA ALA A 36 21.92 -17.98 24.86
C ALA A 36 22.44 -19.33 24.34
N ASP A 37 21.54 -20.15 23.81
CA ASP A 37 21.89 -21.45 23.24
C ASP A 37 22.63 -21.26 21.91
N GLU A 38 23.92 -21.60 21.92
CA GLU A 38 24.80 -21.37 20.79
C GLU A 38 24.45 -22.26 19.60
N GLU A 39 24.09 -23.52 19.84
CA GLU A 39 23.74 -24.47 18.79
C GLU A 39 22.43 -24.07 18.12
N ALA A 40 21.44 -23.66 18.93
CA ALA A 40 20.14 -23.21 18.42
C ALA A 40 20.21 -21.89 17.64
N LEU A 41 21.11 -20.96 18.00
CA LEU A 41 21.23 -19.65 17.35
C LEU A 41 22.22 -19.63 16.17
N THR A 42 23.09 -20.63 16.05
CA THR A 42 24.08 -20.70 14.97
C THR A 42 23.45 -20.59 13.57
N PRO A 43 22.35 -21.29 13.23
CA PRO A 43 21.70 -21.15 11.92
C PRO A 43 21.22 -19.73 11.63
N LEU A 44 20.67 -19.03 12.64
CA LEU A 44 20.21 -17.65 12.52
C LEU A 44 21.38 -16.72 12.20
N PHE A 45 22.47 -16.77 12.97
CA PHE A 45 23.61 -15.88 12.75
C PHE A 45 24.35 -16.18 11.46
N ASN A 46 24.41 -17.44 11.02
CA ASN A 46 24.94 -17.80 9.71
C ASN A 46 24.09 -17.18 8.58
N TYR A 47 22.77 -17.20 8.71
CA TYR A 47 21.86 -16.57 7.76
C TYR A 47 22.02 -15.03 7.76
N LEU A 48 22.12 -14.40 8.94
CA LEU A 48 22.38 -12.96 9.04
C LEU A 48 23.72 -12.55 8.42
N GLU A 49 24.79 -13.34 8.61
CA GLU A 49 26.08 -13.10 7.97
C GLU A 49 25.98 -13.22 6.44
N PHE A 50 25.25 -14.22 5.94
CA PHE A 50 24.96 -14.37 4.51
C PHE A 50 24.22 -13.15 3.95
N CYS A 51 23.14 -12.71 4.61
CA CYS A 51 22.37 -11.53 4.21
C CYS A 51 23.23 -10.26 4.22
N LEU A 52 24.04 -10.04 5.27
CA LEU A 52 24.95 -8.90 5.35
C LEU A 52 25.89 -8.86 4.14
N LYS A 53 26.46 -10.01 3.75
CA LYS A 53 27.29 -10.10 2.55
C LYS A 53 26.51 -9.66 1.31
N GLN A 54 25.26 -10.11 1.14
CA GLN A 54 24.46 -9.72 -0.02
C GLN A 54 24.10 -8.23 -0.03
N VAL A 55 23.83 -7.63 1.14
CA VAL A 55 23.49 -6.20 1.29
C VAL A 55 24.64 -5.28 0.86
N VAL A 56 25.88 -5.67 1.11
CA VAL A 56 27.05 -4.81 0.86
C VAL A 56 27.74 -5.07 -0.49
N LEU A 57 27.22 -5.99 -1.30
CA LEU A 57 27.74 -6.25 -2.64
C LEU A 57 27.47 -5.06 -3.58
N ASP A 58 28.47 -4.73 -4.40
CA ASP A 58 28.44 -3.59 -5.33
C ASP A 58 28.40 -4.10 -6.77
N ASN A 59 27.21 -4.49 -7.22
CA ASN A 59 27.01 -5.19 -8.49
C ASN A 59 26.28 -4.35 -9.56
N GLU A 60 25.70 -3.21 -9.19
CA GLU A 60 24.74 -2.48 -10.04
C GLU A 60 25.39 -1.93 -11.33
N LEU A 61 26.54 -1.25 -11.19
CA LEU A 61 27.26 -0.73 -12.35
C LEU A 61 27.80 -1.87 -13.23
N GLY A 62 28.24 -2.98 -12.61
CA GLY A 62 28.66 -4.18 -13.33
C GLY A 62 27.53 -4.78 -14.17
N GLY A 63 26.32 -4.88 -13.61
CA GLY A 63 25.14 -5.32 -14.32
C GLY A 63 24.79 -4.45 -15.53
N LEU A 64 24.89 -3.11 -15.39
CA LEU A 64 24.67 -2.19 -16.51
C LEU A 64 25.72 -2.37 -17.62
N VAL A 65 27.00 -2.50 -17.27
CA VAL A 65 28.08 -2.71 -18.25
C VAL A 65 27.88 -4.02 -19.02
N GLY A 66 27.54 -5.11 -18.32
CA GLY A 66 27.22 -6.39 -18.96
C GLY A 66 26.06 -6.27 -19.95
N ALA A 67 25.01 -5.52 -19.59
CA ALA A 67 23.84 -5.34 -20.44
C ALA A 67 24.20 -4.56 -21.71
N LEU A 68 25.01 -3.51 -21.59
CA LEU A 68 25.50 -2.72 -22.73
C LEU A 68 26.44 -3.52 -23.65
N ASN A 69 27.13 -4.52 -23.12
CA ASN A 69 27.94 -5.46 -23.91
C ASN A 69 27.10 -6.57 -24.58
N GLY A 70 25.78 -6.61 -24.36
CA GLY A 70 24.92 -7.68 -24.87
C GLY A 70 25.12 -9.02 -24.14
N GLU A 71 25.62 -8.97 -22.90
CA GLU A 71 25.80 -10.16 -22.07
C GLU A 71 24.48 -10.57 -21.38
N TYR A 72 24.44 -11.81 -20.89
CA TYR A 72 23.31 -12.31 -20.12
C TYR A 72 23.34 -11.77 -18.69
N ILE A 73 22.31 -11.01 -18.31
CA ILE A 73 22.14 -10.53 -16.94
C ILE A 73 21.35 -11.54 -16.12
N SER A 74 21.96 -12.02 -15.04
CA SER A 74 21.36 -12.99 -14.13
C SER A 74 20.00 -12.51 -13.60
N PRO A 75 18.94 -13.32 -13.71
CA PRO A 75 17.63 -12.98 -13.17
C PRO A 75 17.59 -13.13 -11.66
N GLY A 76 16.67 -12.44 -11.01
CA GLY A 76 16.37 -12.60 -9.59
C GLY A 76 14.98 -12.09 -9.21
N PRO A 77 14.44 -12.49 -8.05
CA PRO A 77 13.16 -11.97 -7.60
C PRO A 77 13.28 -10.47 -7.26
N GLY A 78 12.31 -9.68 -7.69
CA GLY A 78 12.06 -8.35 -7.11
C GLY A 78 11.18 -8.48 -5.86
N GLY A 79 11.32 -7.57 -4.90
CA GLY A 79 10.52 -7.59 -3.69
C GLY A 79 11.11 -6.78 -2.55
N ASP A 80 10.66 -7.08 -1.34
CA ASP A 80 11.16 -6.49 -0.10
C ASP A 80 12.36 -7.31 0.42
N PRO A 81 13.56 -6.71 0.60
CA PRO A 81 14.76 -7.44 1.01
C PRO A 81 14.75 -7.86 2.49
N ILE A 82 13.90 -7.28 3.33
CA ILE A 82 13.74 -7.68 4.74
C ILE A 82 12.90 -8.96 4.81
N ARG A 83 11.80 -9.04 4.05
CA ARG A 83 10.95 -10.22 3.97
C ARG A 83 11.57 -11.35 3.17
N ASN A 84 12.19 -11.02 2.03
CA ASN A 84 12.84 -11.98 1.16
C ASN A 84 14.27 -11.54 0.81
N PRO A 85 15.27 -11.96 1.60
CA PRO A 85 16.67 -11.64 1.33
C PRO A 85 17.22 -12.16 -0.01
N ASP A 86 16.54 -13.10 -0.69
CA ASP A 86 16.94 -13.58 -2.03
C ASP A 86 16.79 -12.50 -3.13
N VAL A 87 16.09 -11.40 -2.83
CA VAL A 87 16.07 -10.18 -3.65
C VAL A 87 17.49 -9.59 -3.79
N LEU A 88 18.37 -9.86 -2.83
CA LEU A 88 19.76 -9.41 -2.84
C LEU A 88 20.68 -10.45 -3.52
N PRO A 89 21.85 -10.02 -4.02
CA PRO A 89 22.26 -8.64 -4.22
C PRO A 89 21.52 -7.97 -5.38
N THR A 90 21.58 -6.64 -5.44
CA THR A 90 21.07 -5.84 -6.56
C THR A 90 21.94 -6.01 -7.82
N GLY A 91 21.58 -5.35 -8.93
CA GLY A 91 22.26 -5.51 -10.23
C GLY A 91 21.82 -6.74 -11.04
N LYS A 92 20.72 -7.39 -10.65
CA LYS A 92 20.07 -8.51 -11.37
C LYS A 92 18.92 -8.02 -12.26
N ASN A 93 18.55 -8.84 -13.24
CA ASN A 93 17.34 -8.62 -14.04
C ASN A 93 16.12 -9.11 -13.26
N MET A 94 15.46 -8.20 -12.54
CA MET A 94 14.40 -8.57 -11.61
C MET A 94 13.13 -9.10 -12.31
N HIS A 95 12.46 -10.06 -11.68
CA HIS A 95 11.16 -10.56 -12.09
C HIS A 95 10.18 -10.62 -10.91
N ALA A 96 8.89 -10.72 -11.22
CA ALA A 96 7.85 -10.99 -10.22
C ALA A 96 7.87 -12.48 -9.80
N LEU A 97 6.71 -13.14 -9.82
CA LEU A 97 6.54 -14.54 -9.47
C LEU A 97 5.54 -15.23 -10.41
N ASP A 98 5.46 -16.56 -10.36
CA ASP A 98 4.40 -17.29 -11.05
C ASP A 98 3.05 -16.90 -10.46
N PRO A 99 2.12 -16.32 -11.23
CA PRO A 99 0.85 -15.86 -10.70
C PRO A 99 -0.03 -17.01 -10.18
N GLN A 100 0.27 -18.28 -10.45
CA GLN A 100 -0.44 -19.43 -9.88
C GLN A 100 0.13 -19.90 -8.54
N SER A 101 1.26 -19.34 -8.10
CA SER A 101 1.90 -19.70 -6.82
C SER A 101 1.31 -18.97 -5.60
N ILE A 102 0.40 -18.01 -5.84
CA ILE A 102 -0.22 -17.18 -4.80
C ILE A 102 -1.75 -17.38 -4.75
N PRO A 103 -2.40 -17.15 -3.60
CA PRO A 103 -1.77 -16.93 -2.29
C PRO A 103 -1.13 -18.20 -1.73
N THR A 104 0.02 -18.06 -1.09
CA THR A 104 0.64 -19.18 -0.35
C THR A 104 -0.12 -19.48 0.93
N LYS A 105 0.11 -20.66 1.53
CA LYS A 105 -0.49 -21.00 2.83
C LYS A 105 -0.12 -19.99 3.92
N ALA A 106 1.14 -19.56 3.97
CA ALA A 106 1.58 -18.54 4.93
C ALA A 106 0.87 -17.20 4.72
N ALA A 107 0.63 -16.79 3.46
CA ALA A 107 -0.13 -15.59 3.15
C ALA A 107 -1.60 -15.70 3.61
N VAL A 108 -2.21 -16.88 3.50
CA VAL A 108 -3.55 -17.15 4.04
C VAL A 108 -3.57 -17.07 5.57
N ASP A 109 -2.59 -17.64 6.25
CA ASP A 109 -2.50 -17.58 7.72
C ASP A 109 -2.36 -16.12 8.21
N VAL A 110 -1.55 -15.30 7.53
CA VAL A 110 -1.43 -13.86 7.83
C VAL A 110 -2.72 -13.11 7.50
N ALA A 111 -3.37 -13.44 6.39
CA ALA A 111 -4.63 -12.83 5.99
C ALA A 111 -5.73 -13.03 7.05
N GLU A 112 -5.85 -14.24 7.62
CA GLU A 112 -6.81 -14.51 8.70
C GLU A 112 -6.57 -13.63 9.92
N VAL A 113 -5.30 -13.44 10.32
CA VAL A 113 -4.93 -12.54 11.44
C VAL A 113 -5.31 -11.09 11.14
N VAL A 114 -5.03 -10.61 9.93
CA VAL A 114 -5.36 -9.23 9.52
C VAL A 114 -6.87 -9.02 9.45
N CYS A 115 -7.62 -9.94 8.84
CA CYS A 115 -9.08 -9.89 8.75
C CYS A 115 -9.74 -9.90 10.13
N ASN A 116 -9.28 -10.76 11.04
CA ASN A 116 -9.82 -10.81 12.39
C ASN A 116 -9.58 -9.50 13.16
N ARG A 117 -8.40 -8.89 13.00
CA ARG A 117 -8.10 -7.58 13.60
C ARG A 117 -8.94 -6.46 13.01
N LEU A 118 -9.14 -6.44 11.69
CA LEU A 118 -10.01 -5.47 11.03
C LEU A 118 -11.44 -5.59 11.55
N ILE A 119 -11.99 -6.81 11.60
CA ILE A 119 -13.34 -7.08 12.11
C ILE A 119 -13.45 -6.68 13.59
N GLU A 120 -12.48 -7.05 14.42
CA GLU A 120 -12.47 -6.69 15.84
C GLU A 120 -12.49 -5.17 16.02
N ARG A 121 -11.61 -4.46 15.30
CA ARG A 121 -11.56 -2.99 15.35
C ARG A 121 -12.88 -2.36 14.91
N MET A 122 -13.45 -2.82 13.80
CA MET A 122 -14.73 -2.33 13.31
C MET A 122 -15.88 -2.57 14.29
N ARG A 123 -15.90 -3.74 14.93
CA ARG A 123 -16.91 -4.05 15.94
C ARG A 123 -16.76 -3.18 17.17
N GLN A 124 -15.53 -2.88 17.61
CA GLN A 124 -15.29 -1.96 18.72
C GLN A 124 -15.81 -0.55 18.39
N ASP A 125 -15.56 -0.08 17.17
CA ASP A 125 -15.94 1.26 16.72
C ASP A 125 -17.45 1.37 16.38
N ASN A 126 -18.16 0.25 16.16
CA ASN A 126 -19.56 0.20 15.74
C ASN A 126 -20.47 -0.65 16.65
N ASN A 127 -20.33 -0.52 17.96
CA ASN A 127 -21.22 -1.12 18.97
C ASN A 127 -21.40 -2.65 18.86
N GLY A 128 -20.35 -3.36 18.43
CA GLY A 128 -20.31 -4.82 18.31
C GLY A 128 -20.84 -5.38 17.00
N VAL A 129 -21.33 -4.52 16.08
CA VAL A 129 -21.92 -4.90 14.79
C VAL A 129 -20.82 -5.15 13.75
N TYR A 130 -20.97 -6.22 12.96
CA TYR A 130 -20.06 -6.52 11.86
C TYR A 130 -20.25 -5.50 10.71
N PRO A 131 -19.19 -5.10 9.99
CA PRO A 131 -19.37 -4.38 8.73
C PRO A 131 -20.03 -5.30 7.71
N GLU A 132 -20.98 -4.79 6.93
CA GLU A 132 -21.65 -5.59 5.90
C GLU A 132 -20.80 -5.69 4.63
N SER A 133 -20.03 -4.63 4.31
CA SER A 133 -19.20 -4.58 3.12
C SER A 133 -17.88 -3.83 3.30
N VAL A 134 -16.80 -4.36 2.71
CA VAL A 134 -15.45 -3.77 2.72
C VAL A 134 -14.98 -3.50 1.28
N ALA A 135 -14.61 -2.26 0.97
CA ALA A 135 -13.95 -1.91 -0.29
C ALA A 135 -12.44 -2.11 -0.18
N PHE A 136 -11.88 -2.96 -1.04
CA PHE A 136 -10.45 -3.22 -1.15
C PHE A 136 -9.84 -2.53 -2.36
N THR A 137 -8.60 -2.10 -2.21
CA THR A 137 -7.72 -1.82 -3.35
C THR A 137 -6.59 -2.85 -3.40
N LEU A 138 -6.47 -3.58 -4.51
CA LEU A 138 -5.42 -4.59 -4.70
C LEU A 138 -4.29 -4.08 -5.62
N TRP A 139 -3.06 -4.14 -5.10
CA TRP A 139 -1.85 -3.75 -5.80
C TRP A 139 -1.06 -4.97 -6.26
N GLY A 140 -0.39 -4.87 -7.41
CA GLY A 140 0.48 -5.96 -7.87
C GLY A 140 1.71 -6.11 -6.95
N THR A 141 2.26 -4.99 -6.48
CA THR A 141 3.54 -4.96 -5.76
C THR A 141 3.48 -5.64 -4.40
N ASP A 142 2.46 -5.34 -3.58
CA ASP A 142 2.31 -5.96 -2.26
C ASP A 142 2.03 -7.47 -2.40
N ASN A 143 1.23 -7.87 -3.39
CA ASN A 143 0.94 -9.28 -3.64
C ASN A 143 2.17 -10.07 -4.11
N ILE A 144 3.11 -9.44 -4.83
CA ILE A 144 4.42 -10.03 -5.14
C ILE A 144 5.24 -10.18 -3.85
N LYS A 145 5.37 -9.10 -3.07
CA LYS A 145 6.20 -9.05 -1.85
C LYS A 145 5.72 -10.00 -0.74
N THR A 146 4.41 -10.22 -0.67
CA THR A 146 3.76 -10.98 0.40
C THR A 146 3.27 -12.36 -0.04
N TYR A 147 3.47 -12.70 -1.31
CA TYR A 147 2.93 -13.93 -1.91
C TYR A 147 1.41 -14.06 -1.76
N GLY A 148 0.68 -12.94 -1.88
CA GLY A 148 -0.77 -12.89 -1.96
C GLY A 148 -1.53 -12.61 -0.65
N GLU A 149 -0.95 -11.91 0.34
CA GLU A 149 -1.64 -11.64 1.62
C GLU A 149 -2.96 -10.86 1.43
N SER A 150 -2.95 -9.73 0.71
CA SER A 150 -4.14 -8.89 0.52
C SER A 150 -5.21 -9.56 -0.36
N LEU A 151 -4.79 -10.32 -1.36
CA LEU A 151 -5.67 -11.20 -2.13
C LEU A 151 -6.37 -12.25 -1.23
N ALA A 152 -5.62 -12.89 -0.33
CA ALA A 152 -6.18 -13.86 0.60
C ALA A 152 -7.13 -13.20 1.62
N GLN A 153 -6.92 -11.94 2.00
CA GLN A 153 -7.80 -11.21 2.91
C GLN A 153 -9.20 -11.02 2.32
N VAL A 154 -9.30 -10.72 1.02
CA VAL A 154 -10.59 -10.62 0.31
C VAL A 154 -11.35 -11.95 0.38
N LEU A 155 -10.68 -13.05 0.03
CA LEU A 155 -11.28 -14.40 0.08
C LEU A 155 -11.69 -14.77 1.52
N ALA A 156 -10.83 -14.48 2.50
CA ALA A 156 -11.11 -14.75 3.90
C ALA A 156 -12.37 -14.02 4.39
N LEU A 157 -12.55 -12.72 4.08
CA LEU A 157 -13.75 -11.99 4.46
C LEU A 157 -15.03 -12.56 3.84
N ALA A 158 -14.99 -12.94 2.56
CA ALA A 158 -16.08 -13.64 1.87
C ALA A 158 -16.28 -15.08 2.37
N GLY A 159 -15.38 -15.62 3.21
CA GLY A 159 -15.44 -16.98 3.74
C GLY A 159 -15.11 -18.04 2.69
N VAL A 160 -14.17 -17.74 1.80
CA VAL A 160 -13.72 -18.62 0.71
C VAL A 160 -12.25 -18.97 0.94
N ARG A 161 -11.89 -20.24 0.72
CA ARG A 161 -10.53 -20.75 0.85
C ARG A 161 -9.92 -21.06 -0.53
N PRO A 162 -8.72 -20.55 -0.85
CA PRO A 162 -7.97 -20.97 -2.02
C PRO A 162 -7.33 -22.35 -1.79
N ILE A 163 -7.47 -23.25 -2.76
CA ILE A 163 -6.98 -24.64 -2.69
C ILE A 163 -5.93 -24.88 -3.80
N PRO A 164 -4.69 -25.27 -3.44
CA PRO A 164 -3.70 -25.66 -4.44
C PRO A 164 -4.04 -27.02 -5.05
N ASP A 165 -3.70 -27.22 -6.33
CA ASP A 165 -3.69 -28.53 -6.94
C ASP A 165 -2.48 -29.37 -6.49
N SER A 166 -2.36 -30.59 -7.01
CA SER A 166 -1.26 -31.50 -6.64
C SER A 166 0.14 -30.99 -7.01
N LEU A 167 0.24 -29.98 -7.89
CA LEU A 167 1.50 -29.34 -8.28
C LEU A 167 1.75 -28.04 -7.48
N GLY A 168 0.85 -27.66 -6.58
CA GLY A 168 0.94 -26.44 -5.79
C GLY A 168 0.32 -25.21 -6.45
N ARG A 169 -0.31 -25.35 -7.62
CA ARG A 169 -0.93 -24.21 -8.32
C ARG A 169 -2.28 -23.89 -7.70
N VAL A 170 -2.48 -22.65 -7.29
CA VAL A 170 -3.74 -22.19 -6.72
C VAL A 170 -4.72 -21.86 -7.85
N ASN A 171 -5.69 -22.74 -8.06
CA ASN A 171 -6.69 -22.61 -9.12
C ASN A 171 -8.11 -23.09 -8.73
N LYS A 172 -8.25 -23.64 -7.52
CA LYS A 172 -9.51 -24.12 -6.93
C LYS A 172 -9.89 -23.27 -5.73
N LEU A 173 -11.18 -23.28 -5.43
CA LEU A 173 -11.79 -22.58 -4.30
C LEU A 173 -12.73 -23.53 -3.57
N GLU A 174 -12.87 -23.30 -2.28
CA GLU A 174 -13.84 -23.97 -1.42
C GLU A 174 -14.54 -22.93 -0.55
N LEU A 175 -15.86 -23.00 -0.44
CA LEU A 175 -16.60 -22.17 0.48
C LEU A 175 -16.46 -22.73 1.90
N ILE A 176 -15.97 -21.92 2.83
CA ILE A 176 -15.81 -22.32 4.24
C ILE A 176 -17.21 -22.37 4.90
N PRO A 177 -17.63 -23.48 5.52
CA PRO A 177 -18.91 -23.55 6.23
C PRO A 177 -19.04 -22.46 7.31
N LEU A 178 -20.25 -21.93 7.52
CA LEU A 178 -20.47 -20.85 8.51
C LEU A 178 -20.10 -21.28 9.94
N GLU A 179 -20.27 -22.56 10.28
CA GLU A 179 -19.88 -23.11 11.59
C GLU A 179 -18.37 -23.03 11.81
N GLU A 180 -17.58 -23.22 10.74
CA GLU A 180 -16.13 -23.08 10.77
C GLU A 180 -15.73 -21.59 10.73
N LEU A 181 -16.43 -20.78 9.93
CA LEU A 181 -16.15 -19.34 9.78
C LEU A 181 -16.43 -18.55 11.07
N GLY A 182 -17.44 -18.96 11.86
CA GLY A 182 -17.76 -18.39 13.16
C GLY A 182 -18.33 -16.95 13.15
N ARG A 183 -18.66 -16.42 11.97
CA ARG A 183 -19.19 -15.06 11.74
C ARG A 183 -19.94 -15.00 10.40
N PRO A 184 -20.65 -13.90 10.11
CA PRO A 184 -21.20 -13.66 8.77
C PRO A 184 -20.11 -13.59 7.69
N ARG A 185 -20.46 -13.96 6.46
CA ARG A 185 -19.66 -13.60 5.27
C ARG A 185 -19.82 -12.11 5.03
N ILE A 186 -18.70 -11.42 4.90
CA ILE A 186 -18.67 -9.97 4.68
C ILE A 186 -18.56 -9.73 3.17
N ASP A 187 -19.41 -8.86 2.63
CA ASP A 187 -19.34 -8.48 1.22
C ASP A 187 -18.07 -7.68 0.93
N VAL A 188 -17.58 -7.75 -0.30
CA VAL A 188 -16.32 -7.14 -0.69
C VAL A 188 -16.48 -6.43 -2.02
N VAL A 189 -15.96 -5.22 -2.14
CA VAL A 189 -15.86 -4.52 -3.43
C VAL A 189 -14.39 -4.34 -3.76
N VAL A 190 -13.90 -4.98 -4.80
CA VAL A 190 -12.46 -5.07 -5.08
C VAL A 190 -12.10 -4.20 -6.26
N SER A 191 -11.33 -3.14 -6.01
CA SER A 191 -10.73 -2.28 -7.03
C SER A 191 -9.29 -2.74 -7.31
N CYS A 192 -9.10 -3.56 -8.35
CA CYS A 192 -7.78 -3.99 -8.80
C CYS A 192 -7.09 -2.86 -9.57
N SER A 193 -5.84 -2.56 -9.23
CA SER A 193 -5.00 -1.70 -10.06
C SER A 193 -4.80 -2.31 -11.47
N GLY A 194 -4.54 -1.48 -12.48
CA GLY A 194 -4.24 -1.98 -13.83
C GLY A 194 -3.02 -2.91 -13.87
N VAL A 195 -2.01 -2.67 -13.02
CA VAL A 195 -0.84 -3.56 -12.87
C VAL A 195 -1.25 -4.91 -12.27
N PHE A 196 -2.12 -4.91 -11.25
CA PHE A 196 -2.66 -6.16 -10.71
C PHE A 196 -3.44 -6.94 -11.79
N ARG A 197 -4.27 -6.26 -12.59
CA ARG A 197 -4.97 -6.89 -13.73
C ARG A 197 -3.98 -7.53 -14.70
N ASP A 198 -2.92 -6.83 -15.09
CA ASP A 198 -1.99 -7.34 -16.09
C ASP A 198 -1.16 -8.53 -15.60
N LEU A 199 -0.78 -8.56 -14.32
CA LEU A 199 0.02 -9.64 -13.73
C LEU A 199 -0.81 -10.80 -13.19
N PHE A 200 -1.99 -10.51 -12.64
CA PHE A 200 -2.77 -11.42 -11.80
C PHE A 200 -4.24 -11.52 -12.23
N ILE A 201 -4.52 -11.44 -13.53
CA ILE A 201 -5.89 -11.66 -14.06
C ILE A 201 -6.49 -13.02 -13.67
N ASN A 202 -5.64 -14.04 -13.51
CA ASN A 202 -6.04 -15.35 -12.99
C ASN A 202 -6.50 -15.27 -11.52
N GLN A 203 -5.97 -14.33 -10.74
CA GLN A 203 -6.41 -14.08 -9.37
C GLN A 203 -7.71 -13.26 -9.34
N MET A 204 -7.91 -12.32 -10.26
CA MET A 204 -9.23 -11.70 -10.48
C MET A 204 -10.30 -12.76 -10.80
N ASN A 205 -9.95 -13.78 -11.58
CA ASN A 205 -10.82 -14.92 -11.85
C ASN A 205 -11.11 -15.78 -10.62
N LEU A 206 -10.14 -15.97 -9.72
CA LEU A 206 -10.39 -16.65 -8.44
C LEU A 206 -11.30 -15.81 -7.53
N LEU A 207 -11.05 -14.51 -7.42
CA LEU A 207 -11.88 -13.60 -6.62
C LEU A 207 -13.33 -13.61 -7.09
N ASP A 208 -13.59 -13.39 -8.39
CA ASP A 208 -14.96 -13.33 -8.93
C ASP A 208 -15.70 -14.65 -8.72
N ARG A 209 -15.05 -15.80 -8.96
CA ARG A 209 -15.65 -17.12 -8.70
C ARG A 209 -15.96 -17.32 -7.22
N GLY A 210 -15.06 -16.92 -6.33
CA GLY A 210 -15.23 -17.07 -4.88
C GLY A 210 -16.39 -16.22 -4.36
N ILE A 211 -16.46 -14.96 -4.79
CA ILE A 211 -17.52 -14.03 -4.37
C ILE A 211 -18.88 -14.50 -4.89
N LYS A 212 -18.98 -14.91 -6.15
CA LYS A 212 -20.23 -15.48 -6.71
C LYS A 212 -20.64 -16.78 -6.01
N MET A 213 -19.69 -17.63 -5.65
CA MET A 213 -19.95 -18.84 -4.85
C MET A 213 -20.53 -18.50 -3.47
N ALA A 214 -20.03 -17.45 -2.82
CA ALA A 214 -20.59 -16.97 -1.56
C ALA A 214 -22.01 -16.37 -1.74
N ALA A 215 -22.25 -15.61 -2.82
CA ALA A 215 -23.57 -15.05 -3.12
C ALA A 215 -24.64 -16.13 -3.36
N GLU A 216 -24.28 -17.20 -4.08
CA GLU A 216 -25.18 -18.28 -4.48
C GLU A 216 -25.48 -19.28 -3.35
N ALA A 217 -24.70 -19.27 -2.27
CA ALA A 217 -24.86 -20.17 -1.13
C ALA A 217 -26.26 -20.06 -0.51
N ASP A 218 -26.89 -21.20 -0.19
CA ASP A 218 -28.20 -21.24 0.46
C ASP A 218 -28.07 -20.99 1.97
N GLU A 219 -27.79 -19.74 2.32
CA GLU A 219 -27.56 -19.26 3.68
C GLU A 219 -28.48 -18.08 3.99
N ASP A 220 -28.73 -17.85 5.29
CA ASP A 220 -29.46 -16.69 5.77
C ASP A 220 -28.72 -15.39 5.36
N PRO A 221 -29.37 -14.42 4.68
CA PRO A 221 -28.78 -13.13 4.33
C PRO A 221 -28.16 -12.37 5.51
N GLU A 222 -28.64 -12.57 6.75
CA GLU A 222 -28.05 -11.94 7.94
C GLU A 222 -26.73 -12.59 8.39
N MET A 223 -26.42 -13.78 7.85
CA MET A 223 -25.13 -14.46 8.02
C MET A 223 -24.30 -14.46 6.73
N ASN A 224 -24.80 -13.85 5.66
CA ASN A 224 -24.13 -13.77 4.37
C ASN A 224 -24.45 -12.45 3.67
N PHE A 225 -23.66 -11.43 3.98
CA PHE A 225 -23.84 -10.08 3.43
C PHE A 225 -23.55 -10.01 1.93
N VAL A 226 -22.70 -10.91 1.40
CA VAL A 226 -22.49 -11.06 -0.05
C VAL A 226 -23.83 -11.40 -0.74
N ARG A 227 -24.53 -12.41 -0.22
CA ARG A 227 -25.85 -12.83 -0.72
C ARG A 227 -26.91 -11.77 -0.50
N LYS A 228 -26.97 -11.18 0.70
CA LYS A 228 -27.91 -10.10 1.04
C LYS A 228 -27.87 -8.99 0.00
N HIS A 229 -26.68 -8.44 -0.25
CA HIS A 229 -26.51 -7.35 -1.20
C HIS A 229 -26.74 -7.78 -2.65
N ALA A 230 -26.30 -8.98 -3.03
CA ALA A 230 -26.52 -9.49 -4.38
C ALA A 230 -28.01 -9.71 -4.69
N LEU A 231 -28.82 -10.15 -3.73
CA LEU A 231 -30.28 -10.27 -3.88
C LEU A 231 -30.95 -8.91 -4.09
N GLU A 232 -30.60 -7.91 -3.27
CA GLU A 232 -31.11 -6.54 -3.40
C GLU A 232 -30.75 -5.95 -4.77
N GLN A 233 -29.51 -6.15 -5.22
CA GLN A 233 -29.03 -5.65 -6.51
C GLN A 233 -29.63 -6.41 -7.70
N ALA A 234 -29.86 -7.72 -7.56
CA ALA A 234 -30.54 -8.52 -8.58
C ALA A 234 -31.96 -7.99 -8.82
N GLU A 235 -32.68 -7.62 -7.75
CA GLU A 235 -33.99 -6.96 -7.85
C GLU A 235 -33.88 -5.54 -8.43
N GLU A 236 -32.92 -4.73 -7.96
CA GLU A 236 -32.68 -3.34 -8.42
C GLU A 236 -32.44 -3.28 -9.94
N PHE A 237 -31.60 -4.17 -10.47
CA PHE A 237 -31.16 -4.15 -11.86
C PHE A 237 -31.92 -5.13 -12.77
N GLY A 238 -32.77 -6.01 -12.21
CA GLY A 238 -33.50 -7.02 -12.96
C GLY A 238 -32.60 -8.08 -13.60
N ILE A 239 -31.54 -8.49 -12.90
CA ILE A 239 -30.52 -9.45 -13.34
C ILE A 239 -30.47 -10.66 -12.40
N ASP A 240 -29.73 -11.71 -12.79
CA ASP A 240 -29.53 -12.87 -11.93
C ASP A 240 -28.59 -12.54 -10.74
N ILE A 241 -28.75 -13.26 -9.62
CA ILE A 241 -27.93 -13.08 -8.41
C ILE A 241 -26.43 -13.19 -8.72
N ARG A 242 -26.04 -14.09 -9.62
CA ARG A 242 -24.64 -14.28 -10.00
C ARG A 242 -24.08 -13.04 -10.70
N GLU A 243 -24.87 -12.39 -11.54
CA GLU A 243 -24.48 -11.14 -12.22
C GLU A 243 -24.48 -9.95 -11.25
N ALA A 244 -25.48 -9.87 -10.37
CA ALA A 244 -25.55 -8.87 -9.32
C ALA A 244 -24.39 -8.95 -8.30
N ALA A 245 -23.84 -10.16 -8.09
CA ALA A 245 -22.66 -10.40 -7.26
C ALA A 245 -21.32 -10.02 -7.92
N THR A 246 -21.34 -9.22 -8.99
CA THR A 246 -20.12 -8.66 -9.59
C THR A 246 -19.46 -7.68 -8.61
N ARG A 247 -18.22 -7.99 -8.21
CA ARG A 247 -17.46 -7.25 -7.21
C ARG A 247 -16.01 -6.95 -7.56
N VAL A 248 -15.50 -7.57 -8.63
CA VAL A 248 -14.09 -7.41 -9.05
C VAL A 248 -14.02 -6.41 -10.19
N PHE A 249 -13.52 -5.21 -9.89
CA PHE A 249 -13.45 -4.09 -10.80
C PHE A 249 -11.99 -3.69 -11.08
N SER A 250 -11.73 -3.07 -12.22
CA SER A 250 -10.43 -2.49 -12.56
C SER A 250 -10.57 -1.38 -13.60
N ASN A 251 -9.44 -0.93 -14.11
CA ASN A 251 -9.38 -0.12 -15.31
C ASN A 251 -9.66 -0.95 -16.57
N ALA A 252 -10.13 -0.30 -17.64
CA ALA A 252 -10.16 -0.88 -18.99
C ALA A 252 -8.78 -1.41 -19.40
N ALA A 253 -8.73 -2.45 -20.23
CA ALA A 253 -7.48 -3.00 -20.76
C ALA A 253 -6.60 -1.90 -21.38
N GLY A 254 -5.31 -1.88 -21.02
CA GLY A 254 -4.36 -0.84 -21.44
C GLY A 254 -4.47 0.50 -20.70
N SER A 255 -5.41 0.64 -19.76
CA SER A 255 -5.54 1.80 -18.88
C SER A 255 -5.07 1.49 -17.46
N TYR A 256 -4.59 2.53 -16.77
CA TYR A 256 -4.08 2.52 -15.39
C TYR A 256 -4.56 3.77 -14.64
N SER A 257 -4.56 3.70 -13.31
CA SER A 257 -4.97 4.77 -12.37
C SER A 257 -6.42 5.27 -12.54
N ALA A 258 -6.93 5.95 -11.51
CA ALA A 258 -8.16 6.72 -11.60
C ALA A 258 -7.93 8.12 -12.21
N ASN A 259 -6.70 8.45 -12.60
CA ASN A 259 -6.23 9.80 -12.97
C ASN A 259 -6.44 10.85 -11.85
N VAL A 260 -6.81 10.45 -10.63
CA VAL A 260 -7.02 11.35 -9.49
C VAL A 260 -5.68 11.94 -9.07
N GLY A 261 -4.62 11.12 -9.05
CA GLY A 261 -3.24 11.58 -8.84
C GLY A 261 -2.81 12.64 -9.85
N LEU A 262 -3.16 12.46 -11.12
CA LEU A 262 -2.82 13.42 -12.19
C LEU A 262 -3.60 14.73 -12.05
N ALA A 263 -4.88 14.67 -11.64
CA ALA A 263 -5.68 15.86 -11.40
C ALA A 263 -5.11 16.68 -10.24
N ILE A 264 -4.73 16.02 -9.15
CA ILE A 264 -4.07 16.64 -7.99
C ILE A 264 -2.71 17.22 -8.36
N GLU A 265 -1.89 16.49 -9.12
CA GLU A 265 -0.56 16.96 -9.53
C GLU A 265 -0.62 18.23 -10.40
N ASN A 266 -1.61 18.34 -11.27
CA ASN A 266 -1.76 19.48 -12.18
C ASN A 266 -2.64 20.61 -11.62
N GLY A 267 -3.22 20.46 -10.42
CA GLY A 267 -4.23 21.38 -9.90
C GLY A 267 -5.50 21.50 -10.76
N GLY A 268 -5.71 20.56 -11.69
CA GLY A 268 -6.71 20.63 -12.76
C GLY A 268 -8.12 20.19 -12.34
N TRP A 269 -8.58 20.61 -11.16
CA TRP A 269 -9.88 20.23 -10.60
C TRP A 269 -10.44 21.34 -9.71
N GLU A 270 -11.76 21.53 -9.76
CA GLU A 270 -12.46 22.58 -9.01
C GLU A 270 -13.02 22.05 -7.68
N ASP A 271 -13.65 20.88 -7.71
CA ASP A 271 -14.28 20.27 -6.54
C ASP A 271 -14.10 18.75 -6.52
N GLU A 272 -14.29 18.15 -5.34
CA GLU A 272 -14.02 16.72 -5.11
C GLU A 272 -14.94 15.79 -5.93
N SER A 273 -16.09 16.25 -6.41
CA SER A 273 -17.00 15.43 -7.23
C SER A 273 -16.37 15.07 -8.58
N GLN A 274 -15.54 15.95 -9.15
CA GLN A 274 -14.79 15.67 -10.38
C GLN A 274 -13.82 14.49 -10.18
N LEU A 275 -13.14 14.43 -9.03
CA LEU A 275 -12.25 13.33 -8.67
C LEU A 275 -13.03 12.02 -8.50
N GLN A 276 -14.19 12.11 -7.85
CA GLN A 276 -15.06 10.95 -7.58
C GLN A 276 -15.67 10.38 -8.86
N ASP A 277 -16.16 11.23 -9.76
CA ASP A 277 -16.71 10.82 -11.06
C ASP A 277 -15.64 10.20 -11.96
N GLN A 278 -14.43 10.75 -11.92
CA GLN A 278 -13.30 10.19 -12.65
C GLN A 278 -12.92 8.80 -12.12
N PHE A 279 -12.93 8.61 -10.80
CA PHE A 279 -12.70 7.32 -10.16
C PHE A 279 -13.71 6.27 -10.65
N VAL A 280 -15.01 6.49 -10.45
CA VAL A 280 -16.05 5.50 -10.80
C VAL A 280 -16.09 5.20 -12.30
N THR A 281 -15.82 6.19 -13.15
CA THR A 281 -15.80 6.01 -14.60
C THR A 281 -14.62 5.16 -15.05
N ARG A 282 -13.41 5.44 -14.53
CA ARG A 282 -12.18 4.77 -14.95
C ARG A 282 -11.97 3.42 -14.28
N LYS A 283 -12.49 3.22 -13.07
CA LYS A 283 -12.37 1.99 -12.27
C LYS A 283 -13.58 1.06 -12.39
N GLY A 284 -14.68 1.51 -12.99
CA GLY A 284 -15.93 0.74 -13.10
C GLY A 284 -15.93 -0.35 -14.18
N PHE A 285 -14.79 -0.93 -14.57
CA PHE A 285 -14.77 -2.06 -15.52
C PHE A 285 -14.77 -3.38 -14.76
N ALA A 286 -15.82 -4.18 -14.91
CA ALA A 286 -15.99 -5.42 -14.19
C ALA A 286 -15.25 -6.57 -14.87
N PHE A 287 -14.55 -7.38 -14.08
CA PHE A 287 -14.07 -8.68 -14.53
C PHE A 287 -15.18 -9.72 -14.39
N ASN A 288 -15.30 -10.63 -15.36
CA ASN A 288 -16.28 -11.71 -15.31
C ASN A 288 -15.61 -13.06 -15.55
N ALA A 289 -15.54 -13.91 -14.52
CA ALA A 289 -14.96 -15.24 -14.62
C ALA A 289 -15.73 -16.19 -15.53
N ASP A 290 -17.01 -15.94 -15.79
CA ASP A 290 -17.84 -16.71 -16.72
C ASP A 290 -17.60 -16.25 -18.18
N LYS A 291 -16.99 -15.07 -18.38
CA LYS A 291 -16.59 -14.51 -19.68
C LYS A 291 -15.21 -13.79 -19.58
N PRO A 292 -14.10 -14.49 -19.30
CA PRO A 292 -12.81 -13.87 -18.91
C PRO A 292 -12.16 -12.95 -19.96
N GLY A 293 -12.63 -12.99 -21.22
CA GLY A 293 -12.12 -12.15 -22.31
C GLY A 293 -12.83 -10.81 -22.47
N MET A 294 -13.86 -10.53 -21.67
CA MET A 294 -14.62 -9.27 -21.72
C MET A 294 -14.58 -8.60 -20.35
N MET A 295 -14.11 -7.35 -20.33
CA MET A 295 -14.25 -6.45 -19.18
C MET A 295 -15.11 -5.28 -19.61
N ASP A 296 -16.40 -5.38 -19.31
CA ASP A 296 -17.38 -4.36 -19.68
C ASP A 296 -17.46 -3.29 -18.61
N GLN A 297 -17.76 -2.06 -19.03
CA GLN A 297 -17.98 -0.96 -18.10
C GLN A 297 -19.34 -1.15 -17.40
N GLN A 298 -19.33 -1.23 -16.08
CA GLN A 298 -20.47 -1.53 -15.20
C GLN A 298 -20.55 -0.47 -14.08
N VAL A 299 -20.58 0.82 -14.46
CA VAL A 299 -20.51 1.95 -13.51
C VAL A 299 -21.67 1.94 -12.51
N ASP A 300 -22.89 1.64 -12.95
CA ASP A 300 -24.06 1.68 -12.08
C ASP A 300 -24.02 0.57 -11.01
N LEU A 301 -23.62 -0.64 -11.40
CA LEU A 301 -23.42 -1.75 -10.46
C LEU A 301 -22.24 -1.48 -9.51
N PHE A 302 -21.17 -0.85 -10.01
CA PHE A 302 -20.05 -0.42 -9.18
C PHE A 302 -20.50 0.60 -8.12
N LYS A 303 -21.25 1.62 -8.53
CA LYS A 303 -21.83 2.63 -7.63
C LYS A 303 -22.79 2.00 -6.61
N SER A 304 -23.69 1.11 -7.04
CA SER A 304 -24.62 0.41 -6.14
C SER A 304 -23.90 -0.47 -5.11
N SER A 305 -22.75 -1.06 -5.47
CA SER A 305 -21.94 -1.85 -4.55
C SER A 305 -21.16 -0.97 -3.58
N LEU A 306 -20.53 0.11 -4.06
CA LEU A 306 -19.81 1.09 -3.23
C LEU A 306 -20.75 1.78 -2.23
N LYS A 307 -22.01 2.01 -2.60
CA LYS A 307 -23.03 2.59 -1.71
C LYS A 307 -23.28 1.75 -0.44
N LYS A 308 -22.99 0.46 -0.48
CA LYS A 308 -23.17 -0.47 0.65
C LYS A 308 -21.92 -0.63 1.52
N VAL A 309 -20.80 -0.02 1.12
CA VAL A 309 -19.51 -0.15 1.81
C VAL A 309 -19.52 0.59 3.15
N ASP A 310 -19.12 -0.12 4.21
CA ASP A 310 -18.92 0.43 5.55
C ASP A 310 -17.45 0.75 5.83
N VAL A 311 -16.53 0.09 5.11
CA VAL A 311 -15.09 0.16 5.35
C VAL A 311 -14.30 0.26 4.06
N THR A 312 -13.35 1.18 3.97
CA THR A 312 -12.32 1.19 2.92
C THR A 312 -11.02 0.62 3.46
N PHE A 313 -10.33 -0.19 2.65
CA PHE A 313 -9.19 -0.96 3.11
C PHE A 313 -8.10 -1.11 2.05
N GLN A 314 -6.87 -0.82 2.44
CA GLN A 314 -5.68 -1.01 1.61
C GLN A 314 -4.56 -1.69 2.41
N ASN A 315 -3.64 -2.36 1.73
CA ASN A 315 -2.45 -2.93 2.34
C ASN A 315 -1.23 -2.08 1.98
N LEU A 316 -0.42 -1.77 2.99
CA LEU A 316 0.84 -1.07 2.81
C LEU A 316 1.86 -2.01 2.17
N ASP A 317 2.44 -1.57 1.06
CA ASP A 317 3.46 -2.30 0.31
C ASP A 317 4.73 -2.53 1.15
N SER A 318 5.25 -1.45 1.74
CA SER A 318 6.46 -1.47 2.56
C SER A 318 6.65 -0.15 3.33
N SER A 319 7.67 -0.08 4.17
CA SER A 319 8.00 1.17 4.90
C SER A 319 8.52 2.27 3.96
N GLU A 320 9.25 1.89 2.90
CA GLU A 320 9.80 2.81 1.90
C GLU A 320 8.79 3.23 0.81
N ILE A 321 7.74 2.44 0.58
CA ILE A 321 6.60 2.78 -0.29
C ILE A 321 5.34 2.85 0.57
N SER A 322 5.26 3.91 1.39
CA SER A 322 4.10 4.19 2.21
C SER A 322 3.15 5.18 1.53
N LEU A 323 2.08 5.55 2.23
CA LEU A 323 0.96 6.35 1.74
C LEU A 323 1.37 7.72 1.18
N THR A 324 2.45 8.32 1.69
CA THR A 324 2.92 9.66 1.28
C THR A 324 4.11 9.63 0.32
N ASP A 325 4.73 8.48 0.06
CA ASP A 325 5.86 8.38 -0.86
C ASP A 325 5.44 8.35 -2.34
N VAL A 326 4.19 7.93 -2.59
CA VAL A 326 3.63 7.66 -3.90
C VAL A 326 2.17 8.08 -3.98
N SER A 327 1.70 8.43 -5.17
CA SER A 327 0.34 8.93 -5.38
C SER A 327 -0.71 7.84 -5.61
N HIS A 328 -0.30 6.60 -5.90
CA HIS A 328 -1.25 5.57 -6.33
C HIS A 328 -2.24 5.17 -5.23
N TYR A 329 -1.84 5.19 -3.95
CA TYR A 329 -2.74 4.82 -2.85
C TYR A 329 -3.97 5.74 -2.76
N TYR A 330 -3.77 7.06 -2.76
CA TYR A 330 -4.89 8.00 -2.72
C TYR A 330 -5.61 8.07 -4.08
N ASP A 331 -4.89 7.87 -5.21
CA ASP A 331 -5.53 7.79 -6.53
C ASP A 331 -6.60 6.69 -6.59
N SER A 332 -6.37 5.58 -5.88
CA SER A 332 -7.31 4.47 -5.81
C SER A 332 -8.07 4.39 -4.47
N ASP A 333 -8.11 5.47 -3.69
CA ASP A 333 -8.87 5.51 -2.43
C ASP A 333 -10.36 5.87 -2.71
N PRO A 334 -11.31 5.00 -2.32
CA PRO A 334 -12.72 5.25 -2.55
C PRO A 334 -13.41 5.90 -1.33
N THR A 335 -12.71 6.41 -0.31
CA THR A 335 -13.33 6.82 0.97
C THR A 335 -14.38 7.91 0.78
N LYS A 336 -14.03 9.04 0.14
CA LYS A 336 -15.02 10.09 -0.18
C LYS A 336 -15.95 9.72 -1.33
N VAL A 337 -15.57 8.80 -2.21
CA VAL A 337 -16.45 8.24 -3.25
C VAL A 337 -17.61 7.47 -2.60
N VAL A 338 -17.32 6.59 -1.64
CA VAL A 338 -18.32 5.86 -0.87
C VAL A 338 -19.19 6.83 -0.08
N GLN A 339 -18.56 7.81 0.60
CA GLN A 339 -19.30 8.83 1.34
C GLN A 339 -20.30 9.58 0.44
N SER A 340 -19.90 9.96 -0.78
CA SER A 340 -20.77 10.71 -1.69
C SER A 340 -21.88 9.85 -2.31
N LEU A 341 -21.67 8.54 -2.48
CA LEU A 341 -22.66 7.61 -3.02
C LEU A 341 -23.69 7.14 -1.99
N ARG A 342 -23.33 7.07 -0.70
CA ARG A 342 -24.25 6.70 0.38
C ARG A 342 -25.41 7.69 0.51
N ASP A 343 -26.60 7.17 0.84
CA ASP A 343 -27.79 8.01 1.06
C ASP A 343 -27.66 8.84 2.34
N ASP A 344 -27.03 8.27 3.36
CA ASP A 344 -26.80 8.90 4.67
C ASP A 344 -25.60 9.86 4.69
N LYS A 345 -24.82 9.92 3.59
CA LYS A 345 -23.56 10.67 3.48
C LYS A 345 -22.54 10.38 4.58
N LYS A 346 -22.67 9.23 5.25
CA LYS A 346 -21.75 8.80 6.31
C LYS A 346 -20.43 8.36 5.68
N LYS A 347 -19.31 8.89 6.18
CA LYS A 347 -17.97 8.45 5.76
C LYS A 347 -17.73 7.01 6.25
N PRO A 348 -17.26 6.09 5.38
CA PRO A 348 -16.90 4.74 5.80
C PRO A 348 -15.68 4.79 6.74
N GLY A 349 -15.49 3.76 7.56
CA GLY A 349 -14.23 3.60 8.30
C GLY A 349 -13.10 3.31 7.33
N SER A 350 -12.02 4.09 7.35
CA SER A 350 -10.88 3.90 6.44
C SER A 350 -9.68 3.31 7.18
N PHE A 351 -9.20 2.15 6.75
CA PHE A 351 -8.12 1.40 7.41
C PHE A 351 -7.02 0.98 6.46
N VAL A 352 -5.83 0.78 7.01
CA VAL A 352 -4.64 0.30 6.31
C VAL A 352 -4.02 -0.85 7.09
N ALA A 353 -3.80 -1.97 6.41
CA ALA A 353 -3.02 -3.08 6.94
C ALA A 353 -1.52 -2.84 6.72
N ASP A 354 -0.74 -3.02 7.78
CA ASP A 354 0.72 -2.99 7.74
C ASP A 354 1.25 -4.30 8.27
N THR A 355 1.70 -5.17 7.36
CA THR A 355 2.30 -6.46 7.67
C THR A 355 3.83 -6.43 7.50
N THR A 356 4.43 -5.24 7.32
CA THR A 356 5.86 -5.07 6.99
C THR A 356 6.81 -5.62 8.07
N THR A 357 6.31 -5.77 9.30
CA THR A 357 6.99 -6.45 10.40
C THR A 357 6.22 -7.71 10.80
N ALA A 358 6.87 -8.60 11.57
CA ALA A 358 6.21 -9.80 12.11
C ALA A 358 4.96 -9.49 12.97
N ASN A 359 4.84 -8.27 13.51
CA ASN A 359 3.66 -7.82 14.19
C ASN A 359 2.75 -7.05 13.22
N ALA A 360 1.90 -7.77 12.50
CA ALA A 360 0.91 -7.16 11.62
C ALA A 360 0.04 -6.14 12.39
N GLN A 361 -0.34 -5.04 11.76
CA GLN A 361 -1.16 -3.99 12.36
C GLN A 361 -2.30 -3.63 11.40
N VAL A 362 -3.46 -3.26 11.96
CA VAL A 362 -4.55 -2.63 11.23
C VAL A 362 -4.75 -1.26 11.87
N ARG A 363 -4.37 -0.21 11.17
CA ARG A 363 -4.49 1.18 11.63
C ARG A 363 -5.57 1.87 10.84
N SER A 364 -6.20 2.88 11.41
CA SER A 364 -6.97 3.84 10.61
C SER A 364 -6.05 4.53 9.59
N LEU A 365 -6.65 5.03 8.52
CA LEU A 365 -5.95 5.81 7.51
C LEU A 365 -5.28 7.04 8.14
N SER A 366 -6.01 7.81 8.96
CA SER A 366 -5.44 8.95 9.69
C SER A 366 -4.30 8.58 10.65
N GLU A 367 -4.37 7.44 11.37
CA GLU A 367 -3.21 6.95 12.17
C GLU A 367 -1.99 6.67 11.30
N THR A 368 -2.18 6.16 10.08
CA THR A 368 -1.09 5.83 9.15
C THR A 368 -0.52 7.09 8.50
N VAL A 369 -1.36 8.06 8.12
CA VAL A 369 -0.93 9.39 7.65
C VAL A 369 -0.12 10.12 8.73
N ARG A 370 -0.57 10.09 9.99
CA ARG A 370 0.20 10.64 11.13
C ARG A 370 1.55 9.94 11.32
N LEU A 371 1.58 8.61 11.17
CA LEU A 371 2.83 7.84 11.26
C LEU A 371 3.81 8.26 10.16
N ASP A 372 3.33 8.39 8.93
CA ASP A 372 4.10 8.86 7.79
C ASP A 372 4.64 10.28 8.01
N ALA A 373 3.78 11.21 8.43
CA ALA A 373 4.19 12.58 8.73
C ALA A 373 5.32 12.62 9.77
N ARG A 374 5.16 11.90 10.89
CA ARG A 374 6.14 11.88 11.99
C ARG A 374 7.43 11.11 11.69
N THR A 375 7.41 10.18 10.75
CA THR A 375 8.60 9.38 10.40
C THR A 375 9.32 9.90 9.16
N LYS A 376 8.65 10.73 8.35
CA LYS A 376 9.17 11.27 7.09
C LYS A 376 9.12 12.80 7.07
N LEU A 377 8.02 13.38 6.58
CA LEU A 377 7.93 14.82 6.27
C LEU A 377 8.38 15.70 7.44
N LEU A 378 7.97 15.37 8.66
CA LEU A 378 8.25 16.14 9.88
C LEU A 378 9.38 15.53 10.74
N ASN A 379 10.10 14.54 10.22
CA ASN A 379 11.21 13.90 10.93
C ASN A 379 12.55 14.55 10.53
N PRO A 380 13.26 15.22 11.45
CA PRO A 380 14.57 15.82 11.16
C PRO A 380 15.56 14.86 10.55
N LYS A 381 15.57 13.61 10.99
CA LYS A 381 16.48 12.60 10.42
C LYS A 381 16.18 12.31 8.95
N PHE A 382 14.90 12.36 8.57
CA PHE A 382 14.47 12.11 7.19
C PHE A 382 14.74 13.32 6.31
N TYR A 383 14.17 14.50 6.64
CA TYR A 383 14.29 15.65 5.75
C TYR A 383 15.73 16.16 5.67
N GLU A 384 16.54 16.11 6.74
CA GLU A 384 17.98 16.41 6.64
C GLU A 384 18.73 15.37 5.79
N GLY A 385 18.37 14.09 5.93
CA GLY A 385 18.91 13.03 5.08
C GLY A 385 18.63 13.29 3.59
N MET A 386 17.42 13.72 3.26
CA MET A 386 17.04 14.13 1.90
C MET A 386 17.80 15.38 1.48
N LEU A 387 17.81 16.45 2.27
CA LEU A 387 18.50 17.70 1.92
C LEU A 387 20.00 17.54 1.73
N ASN A 388 20.64 16.57 2.38
CA ASN A 388 22.05 16.21 2.12
C ASN A 388 22.27 15.65 0.69
N SER A 389 21.21 15.24 0.01
CA SER A 389 21.22 14.85 -1.41
C SER A 389 20.97 16.02 -2.37
N GLY A 390 20.87 17.25 -1.84
CA GLY A 390 20.75 18.48 -2.63
C GLY A 390 19.43 18.59 -3.40
N TYR A 391 19.53 18.99 -4.68
CA TYR A 391 18.40 19.33 -5.54
C TYR A 391 17.28 18.28 -5.57
N GLU A 392 17.66 17.01 -5.74
CA GLU A 392 16.73 15.88 -5.80
C GLU A 392 16.10 15.58 -4.44
N GLY A 393 16.84 15.81 -3.36
CA GLY A 393 16.35 15.68 -1.99
C GLY A 393 15.21 16.64 -1.65
N THR A 394 15.32 17.88 -2.13
CA THR A 394 14.22 18.86 -1.98
C THR A 394 12.95 18.40 -2.70
N ARG A 395 13.09 17.81 -3.90
CA ARG A 395 11.95 17.23 -4.63
C ARG A 395 11.27 16.13 -3.82
N GLU A 396 12.05 15.29 -3.16
CA GLU A 396 11.51 14.21 -2.32
C GLU A 396 10.67 14.75 -1.15
N ILE A 397 11.07 15.85 -0.51
CA ILE A 397 10.29 16.50 0.57
C ILE A 397 8.96 17.06 0.01
N THR A 398 9.03 17.86 -1.05
CA THR A 398 7.84 18.46 -1.70
C THR A 398 6.85 17.39 -2.15
N LYS A 399 7.35 16.27 -2.69
CA LYS A 399 6.53 15.13 -3.11
C LYS A 399 5.68 14.57 -1.95
N ARG A 400 6.23 14.47 -0.73
CA ARG A 400 5.45 13.99 0.43
C ARG A 400 4.33 14.96 0.79
N LEU A 401 4.61 16.27 0.79
CA LEU A 401 3.58 17.28 1.07
C LEU A 401 2.45 17.22 0.04
N ARG A 402 2.76 17.13 -1.25
CA ARG A 402 1.75 16.96 -2.31
C ARG A 402 0.91 15.70 -2.13
N ASN A 403 1.54 14.57 -1.82
CA ASN A 403 0.80 13.34 -1.60
C ASN A 403 -0.07 13.40 -0.34
N THR A 404 0.36 14.10 0.71
CA THR A 404 -0.47 14.43 1.86
C THR A 404 -1.72 15.22 1.45
N MET A 405 -1.59 16.23 0.58
CA MET A 405 -2.76 16.93 0.03
C MET A 405 -3.72 15.99 -0.70
N GLY A 406 -3.21 15.02 -1.45
CA GLY A 406 -4.03 14.01 -2.11
C GLY A 406 -4.91 13.21 -1.15
N TRP A 407 -4.42 12.90 0.05
CA TRP A 407 -5.23 12.26 1.11
C TRP A 407 -6.31 13.16 1.71
N SER A 408 -6.10 14.49 1.69
CA SER A 408 -7.17 15.43 2.08
C SER A 408 -8.30 15.43 1.06
N ALA A 409 -7.96 15.44 -0.23
CA ALA A 409 -8.93 15.45 -1.32
C ALA A 409 -9.74 14.14 -1.44
N THR A 410 -9.13 13.00 -1.17
CA THR A 410 -9.74 11.66 -1.44
C THR A 410 -10.36 11.00 -0.21
N ALA A 411 -9.86 11.30 0.99
CA ALA A 411 -10.34 10.71 2.24
C ALA A 411 -10.70 11.76 3.31
N GLY A 412 -10.02 12.91 3.32
CA GLY A 412 -10.16 13.90 4.40
C GLY A 412 -9.64 13.38 5.73
N GLU A 413 -8.52 12.64 5.69
CA GLU A 413 -7.90 11.94 6.83
C GLU A 413 -6.55 12.56 7.26
N VAL A 414 -6.27 13.78 6.79
CA VAL A 414 -5.07 14.55 7.18
C VAL A 414 -5.47 15.54 8.26
N ASP A 415 -4.80 15.46 9.41
CA ASP A 415 -5.03 16.41 10.50
C ASP A 415 -4.39 17.77 10.19
N ASN A 416 -5.05 18.87 10.58
CA ASN A 416 -4.58 20.24 10.33
C ASN A 416 -3.14 20.49 10.80
N PHE A 417 -2.74 19.89 11.93
CA PHE A 417 -1.41 20.08 12.49
C PHE A 417 -0.30 19.60 11.55
N ILE A 418 -0.57 18.67 10.63
CA ILE A 418 0.44 18.17 9.68
C ILE A 418 0.87 19.29 8.74
N TYR A 419 -0.07 20.12 8.29
CA TYR A 419 0.22 21.27 7.45
C TYR A 419 0.86 22.40 8.26
N GLU A 420 0.35 22.68 9.47
CA GLU A 420 0.98 23.68 10.36
C GLU A 420 2.42 23.35 10.68
N ASP A 421 2.71 22.13 11.15
CA ASP A 421 4.06 21.72 11.51
C ASP A 421 4.99 21.72 10.27
N ALA A 422 4.47 21.39 9.09
CA ALA A 422 5.24 21.46 7.84
C ALA A 422 5.56 22.92 7.47
N ASN A 423 4.59 23.84 7.59
CA ASN A 423 4.80 25.26 7.37
C ASN A 423 5.80 25.85 8.38
N ASP A 424 5.67 25.47 9.66
CA ASP A 424 6.58 25.89 10.71
C ASP A 424 8.02 25.43 10.42
N THR A 425 8.18 24.17 10.00
CA THR A 425 9.49 23.56 9.72
C THR A 425 10.15 24.12 8.46
N PHE A 426 9.40 24.27 7.37
CA PHE A 426 9.99 24.54 6.05
C PHE A 426 9.87 26.00 5.59
N ILE A 427 8.94 26.77 6.16
CA ILE A 427 8.62 28.13 5.71
C ILE A 427 8.91 29.18 6.80
N LYS A 428 8.43 28.98 8.03
CA LYS A 428 8.67 29.94 9.12
C LYS A 428 10.12 29.97 9.58
N ASP A 429 10.80 28.84 9.55
CA ASP A 429 12.25 28.79 9.73
C ASP A 429 12.94 29.42 8.51
N GLU A 430 13.42 30.65 8.69
CA GLU A 430 14.07 31.44 7.65
C GLU A 430 15.33 30.76 7.08
N GLU A 431 16.10 30.05 7.92
CA GLU A 431 17.31 29.33 7.47
C GLU A 431 16.93 28.15 6.59
N MET A 432 15.95 27.35 7.05
CA MET A 432 15.44 26.22 6.27
C MET A 432 14.84 26.68 4.94
N ARG A 433 14.00 27.71 4.98
CA ARG A 433 13.35 28.28 3.81
C ARG A 433 14.35 28.74 2.77
N GLN A 434 15.36 29.53 3.18
CA GLN A 434 16.39 30.02 2.27
C GLN A 434 17.18 28.84 1.67
N ARG A 435 17.52 27.84 2.49
CA ARG A 435 18.20 26.62 2.02
C ARG A 435 17.38 25.88 0.97
N LEU A 436 16.07 25.72 1.17
CA LEU A 436 15.17 25.08 0.19
C LEU A 436 15.11 25.86 -1.13
N MET A 437 14.90 27.17 -1.05
CA MET A 437 14.79 28.07 -2.20
C MET A 437 16.09 28.15 -3.03
N ASP A 438 17.25 28.07 -2.38
CA ASP A 438 18.55 28.06 -3.08
C ASP A 438 18.91 26.68 -3.63
N THR A 439 18.50 25.61 -2.95
CA THR A 439 18.81 24.24 -3.38
C THR A 439 17.97 23.82 -4.57
N ASN A 440 16.67 24.10 -4.56
CA ASN A 440 15.77 23.77 -5.66
C ASN A 440 14.56 24.72 -5.71
N PRO A 441 14.63 25.83 -6.46
CA PRO A 441 13.56 26.82 -6.51
C PRO A 441 12.26 26.25 -7.08
N ASN A 442 12.32 25.32 -8.05
CA ASN A 442 11.12 24.72 -8.63
C ASN A 442 10.38 23.85 -7.61
N ALA A 443 11.09 22.99 -6.88
CA ALA A 443 10.48 22.17 -5.83
C ALA A 443 10.00 23.01 -4.63
N PHE A 444 10.66 24.14 -4.35
CA PHE A 444 10.21 25.08 -3.34
C PHE A 444 8.93 25.81 -3.77
N ARG A 445 8.84 26.29 -5.02
CA ARG A 445 7.60 26.83 -5.58
C ARG A 445 6.45 25.83 -5.45
N ASP A 446 6.67 24.60 -5.88
CA ASP A 446 5.68 23.52 -5.78
C ASP A 446 5.21 23.29 -4.33
N MET A 447 6.10 23.43 -3.35
CA MET A 447 5.77 23.34 -1.92
C MET A 447 4.85 24.50 -1.49
N LEU A 448 5.19 25.74 -1.87
CA LEU A 448 4.37 26.93 -1.61
C LEU A 448 2.99 26.82 -2.27
N THR A 449 2.93 26.40 -3.54
CA THR A 449 1.67 26.14 -4.25
C THR A 449 0.82 25.12 -3.52
N THR A 450 1.43 24.03 -3.02
CA THR A 450 0.71 22.98 -2.30
C THR A 450 0.13 23.52 -0.98
N PHE A 451 0.85 24.35 -0.24
CA PHE A 451 0.33 24.99 0.97
C PHE A 451 -0.85 25.92 0.66
N LEU A 452 -0.69 26.81 -0.32
CA LEU A 452 -1.74 27.73 -0.74
C LEU A 452 -2.97 26.99 -1.27
N GLU A 453 -2.78 25.91 -2.03
CA GLU A 453 -3.86 25.07 -2.54
C GLU A 453 -4.59 24.32 -1.41
N ALA A 454 -3.86 23.76 -0.45
CA ALA A 454 -4.46 23.10 0.71
C ALA A 454 -5.33 24.06 1.52
N ASN A 455 -4.90 25.31 1.70
CA ASN A 455 -5.72 26.34 2.35
C ASN A 455 -6.91 26.77 1.48
N GLY A 456 -6.68 27.09 0.20
CA GLY A 456 -7.72 27.56 -0.71
C GLY A 456 -8.84 26.54 -0.96
N ARG A 457 -8.56 25.25 -0.74
CA ARG A 457 -9.53 24.15 -0.81
C ARG A 457 -10.15 23.78 0.54
N GLY A 458 -9.78 24.45 1.63
CA GLY A 458 -10.32 24.24 2.97
C GLY A 458 -9.78 22.99 3.68
N TYR A 459 -8.62 22.47 3.27
CA TYR A 459 -7.95 21.34 3.93
C TYR A 459 -6.99 21.78 5.03
N TRP A 460 -6.55 23.03 4.99
CA TRP A 460 -5.65 23.62 5.97
C TRP A 460 -6.17 24.98 6.44
N ASP A 461 -6.48 25.08 7.73
CA ASP A 461 -6.83 26.32 8.42
C ASP A 461 -5.59 26.88 9.14
N THR A 462 -5.27 28.15 8.88
CA THR A 462 -4.04 28.81 9.33
C THR A 462 -4.22 30.32 9.48
N SER A 463 -3.23 31.02 10.04
CA SER A 463 -3.29 32.48 10.20
C SER A 463 -3.12 33.24 8.87
N ASP A 464 -3.76 34.41 8.76
CA ASP A 464 -3.56 35.31 7.62
C ASP A 464 -2.08 35.67 7.42
N GLU A 465 -1.32 35.82 8.52
CA GLU A 465 0.13 36.07 8.49
C GLU A 465 0.91 34.94 7.77
N ASN A 466 0.53 33.67 8.00
CA ASN A 466 1.14 32.55 7.29
C ASN A 466 0.82 32.60 5.79
N LEU A 467 -0.42 32.97 5.44
CA LEU A 467 -0.86 33.06 4.04
C LEU A 467 -0.18 34.20 3.30
N GLU A 468 -0.06 35.38 3.92
CA GLU A 468 0.66 36.53 3.37
C GLU A 468 2.14 36.15 3.11
N MET A 469 2.81 35.52 4.08
CA MET A 469 4.19 35.07 3.90
C MET A 469 4.32 34.06 2.75
N LEU A 470 3.42 33.08 2.64
CA LEU A 470 3.44 32.12 1.54
C LEU A 470 3.24 32.78 0.16
N GLN A 471 2.37 33.79 0.08
CA GLN A 471 2.11 34.54 -1.16
C GLN A 471 3.32 35.39 -1.57
N ASP A 472 3.95 36.08 -0.62
CA ASP A 472 5.16 36.87 -0.88
C ASP A 472 6.32 35.98 -1.35
N LEU A 473 6.53 34.84 -0.69
CA LEU A 473 7.55 33.86 -1.08
C LEU A 473 7.26 33.23 -2.44
N TYR A 474 5.98 33.01 -2.77
CA TYR A 474 5.59 32.50 -4.08
C TYR A 474 5.98 33.48 -5.18
N GLN A 475 5.75 34.78 -4.98
CA GLN A 475 6.18 35.80 -5.92
C GLN A 475 7.72 35.88 -6.02
N GLU A 476 8.43 35.81 -4.89
CA GLU A 476 9.90 35.83 -4.88
C GLU A 476 10.51 34.67 -5.66
N VAL A 477 10.00 33.45 -5.47
CA VAL A 477 10.51 32.27 -6.19
C VAL A 477 10.11 32.28 -7.66
N GLU A 478 8.94 32.84 -8.01
CA GLU A 478 8.53 33.05 -9.40
C GLU A 478 9.47 34.01 -10.13
N ASP A 479 9.81 35.15 -9.52
CA ASP A 479 10.76 36.12 -10.09
C ASP A 479 12.14 35.45 -10.34
N LYS A 480 12.56 34.56 -9.44
CA LYS A 480 13.81 33.79 -9.56
C LYS A 480 13.78 32.76 -10.70
N ILE A 481 12.63 32.14 -10.97
CA ILE A 481 12.49 31.08 -11.98
C ILE A 481 12.22 31.68 -13.37
N GLU A 482 11.21 32.55 -13.49
CA GLU A 482 10.71 33.05 -14.76
C GLU A 482 11.47 34.30 -15.25
N GLY A 483 12.19 34.97 -14.35
CA GLY A 483 13.10 36.06 -14.65
C GLY A 483 12.41 37.43 -14.75
N VAL A 484 12.65 38.28 -13.74
CA VAL A 484 12.27 39.71 -13.68
C VAL A 484 13.50 40.57 -13.41
#